data_AF-A0A1F8RKY5-F1
#
_entry.id   AF-A0A1F8RKY5-F1
#
_cell.length_a   1.000
_cell.length_b   1.000
_cell.length_c   1.000
_cell.angle_alpha   90.00
_cell.angle_beta   90.00
_cell.angle_gamma   90.00
#
_symmetry.space_group_name_H-M   'P 1'
#
loop_
_entity.id
_entity.type
_entity.pdbx_description
1 polymer ?
#
loop_
_entity_poly.entity_id
_entity_poly.type
_entity_poly.pdbx_seq_one_letter_code
_entity_poly.pdbx_strand_id
1 'polypeptide(L)'
;MLNFRRNIATYEQFVAELEPMLAQSILLLVRKATGGAPIGYALTYQMNPWDGWTGVGIYVEPQYRLKGHGGEAALLCIDALFRWFPIR
;
A
#
# COMPACT_ATOMS: atom_id res chain seq x y z
N MET A 1 23.40 -20.65 -6.46
CA MET A 1 23.05 -19.49 -7.30
C MET A 1 21.53 -19.46 -7.40
N LEU A 2 20.84 -18.63 -6.59
CA LEU A 2 19.37 -18.52 -6.59
C LEU A 2 18.95 -17.77 -7.85
N ASN A 3 18.40 -18.51 -8.82
CA ASN A 3 18.01 -17.99 -10.12
C ASN A 3 16.63 -17.33 -10.01
N PHE A 4 16.58 -16.10 -9.49
CA PHE A 4 15.35 -15.30 -9.48
C PHE A 4 15.05 -14.83 -10.90
N ARG A 5 14.32 -15.62 -11.67
CA ARG A 5 13.59 -15.07 -12.83
C ARG A 5 12.50 -14.15 -12.28
N ARG A 6 12.76 -12.84 -12.29
CA ARG A 6 11.73 -11.83 -12.07
C ARG A 6 10.71 -11.95 -13.19
N ASN A 7 9.60 -12.62 -12.91
CA ASN A 7 8.43 -12.49 -13.76
C ASN A 7 7.89 -11.08 -13.51
N ILE A 8 8.05 -10.20 -14.50
CA ILE A 8 7.48 -8.85 -14.42
C ILE A 8 6.00 -9.03 -14.71
N ALA A 9 5.16 -8.85 -13.69
CA ALA A 9 3.71 -8.91 -13.87
C ALA A 9 3.29 -7.90 -14.94
N THR A 10 2.44 -8.32 -15.88
CA THR A 10 1.81 -7.37 -16.80
C THR A 10 0.81 -6.50 -16.05
N TYR A 11 0.38 -5.41 -16.66
CA TYR A 11 -0.65 -4.55 -16.08
C TYR A 11 -1.94 -5.35 -15.80
N GLU A 12 -2.34 -6.21 -16.72
CA GLU A 12 -3.54 -7.04 -16.62
C GLU A 12 -3.42 -8.04 -15.47
N GLN A 13 -2.25 -8.66 -15.30
CA GLN A 13 -1.99 -9.57 -14.18
C GLN A 13 -2.04 -8.82 -12.85
N PHE A 14 -1.44 -7.64 -12.78
CA PHE A 14 -1.50 -6.80 -11.59
C PHE A 14 -2.94 -6.41 -11.25
N VAL A 15 -3.75 -5.99 -12.22
CA VAL A 15 -5.15 -5.62 -12.00
C VAL A 15 -5.97 -6.84 -11.54
N ALA A 16 -5.78 -7.99 -12.19
CA ALA A 16 -6.48 -9.22 -11.83
C ALA A 16 -6.13 -9.71 -10.42
N GLU A 17 -4.91 -9.48 -9.94
CA GLU A 17 -4.48 -9.78 -8.57
C GLU A 17 -4.98 -8.73 -7.56
N LEU A 18 -4.95 -7.45 -7.93
CA LEU A 18 -5.32 -6.35 -7.05
C LEU A 18 -6.83 -6.27 -6.81
N GLU A 19 -7.64 -6.42 -7.86
CA GLU A 19 -9.10 -6.25 -7.81
C GLU A 19 -9.78 -7.07 -6.69
N PRO A 20 -9.52 -8.37 -6.51
CA PRO A 20 -10.12 -9.13 -5.40
C PRO A 20 -9.63 -8.66 -4.03
N MET A 21 -8.43 -8.06 -3.93
CA MET A 21 -7.92 -7.52 -2.67
C MET A 21 -8.66 -6.23 -2.27
N LEU A 22 -9.15 -5.44 -3.22
CA LEU A 22 -9.78 -4.12 -2.96
C LEU A 22 -11.02 -4.21 -2.07
N ALA A 23 -11.80 -5.29 -2.17
CA ALA A 23 -13.00 -5.47 -1.36
C ALA A 23 -12.72 -5.59 0.15
N GLN A 24 -11.51 -6.00 0.53
CA GLN A 24 -11.11 -6.26 1.92
C GLN A 24 -9.91 -5.44 2.35
N SER A 25 -9.54 -4.43 1.57
CA SER A 25 -8.38 -3.58 1.82
C SER A 25 -8.75 -2.11 1.87
N ILE A 26 -7.90 -1.35 2.55
CA ILE A 26 -7.80 0.08 2.39
C ILE A 26 -6.73 0.35 1.33
N LEU A 27 -7.10 1.06 0.28
CA LEU A 27 -6.18 1.62 -0.70
C LEU A 27 -6.13 3.15 -0.57
N LEU A 28 -4.96 3.68 -0.26
CA LEU A 28 -4.71 5.12 -0.16
C LEU A 28 -3.71 5.56 -1.21
N LEU A 29 -4.00 6.65 -1.91
CA LEU A 29 -3.03 7.31 -2.79
C LEU A 29 -2.05 8.14 -1.97
N VAL A 30 -0.76 7.91 -2.18
CA VAL A 30 0.30 8.76 -1.62
C VAL A 30 0.50 9.93 -2.56
N ARG A 31 0.30 11.14 -2.06
CA ARG A 31 0.40 12.38 -2.85
C ARG A 31 1.49 13.28 -2.28
N LYS A 32 2.18 14.03 -3.14
CA LYS A 32 3.07 15.11 -2.68
C LYS A 32 2.26 16.15 -1.93
N ALA A 33 2.77 16.59 -0.79
CA ALA A 33 2.23 17.74 -0.07
C ALA A 33 2.17 18.99 -0.98
N THR A 34 3.22 19.20 -1.77
CA THR A 34 3.29 20.29 -2.75
C THR A 34 2.74 19.84 -4.11
N GLY A 35 1.66 20.48 -4.55
CA GLY A 35 1.04 20.26 -5.86
C GLY A 35 0.15 19.02 -5.97
N GLY A 36 0.12 18.15 -4.95
CA GLY A 36 -0.85 17.05 -4.88
C GLY A 36 -0.67 15.96 -5.95
N ALA A 37 0.47 15.90 -6.63
CA ALA A 37 0.75 14.85 -7.59
C ALA A 37 0.82 13.48 -6.90
N PRO A 38 0.20 12.42 -7.46
CA PRO A 38 0.33 11.07 -6.92
C PRO A 38 1.77 10.58 -7.13
N ILE A 39 2.32 9.91 -6.12
CA ILE A 39 3.70 9.39 -6.11
C ILE A 39 3.79 7.94 -5.64
N GLY A 40 2.64 7.31 -5.44
CA GLY A 40 2.55 5.96 -4.91
C GLY A 40 1.21 5.63 -4.29
N TYR A 41 1.16 4.52 -3.57
CA TYR A 41 -0.01 4.07 -2.82
C TYR A 41 0.40 3.29 -1.58
N ALA A 42 -0.51 3.22 -0.61
CA ALA A 42 -0.48 2.29 0.50
C ALA A 42 -1.73 1.39 0.41
N LEU A 43 -1.54 0.09 0.55
CA LEU A 43 -2.57 -0.93 0.44
C LEU A 43 -2.50 -1.84 1.67
N THR A 44 -3.61 -2.02 2.38
CA THR A 44 -3.68 -3.05 3.42
C THR A 44 -3.95 -4.42 2.80
N TYR A 45 -3.43 -5.49 3.40
CA TYR A 45 -3.71 -6.85 2.94
C TYR A 45 -3.77 -7.81 4.12
N GLN A 46 -4.45 -8.95 3.93
CA GLN A 46 -4.67 -9.95 4.97
C GLN A 46 -5.25 -9.36 6.26
N MET A 47 -6.21 -8.44 6.12
CA MET A 47 -6.86 -7.83 7.29
C MET A 47 -7.76 -8.87 7.97
N ASN A 48 -7.31 -9.40 9.10
CA ASN A 48 -8.13 -10.27 9.96
C ASN A 48 -8.47 -9.52 11.26
N PRO A 49 -9.72 -9.05 11.41
CA PRO A 49 -10.14 -8.33 12.62
C PRO A 49 -10.00 -9.15 13.91
N TRP A 50 -9.99 -10.48 13.82
CA TRP A 50 -9.92 -11.37 14.98
C TRP A 50 -8.49 -11.59 15.48
N ASP A 51 -7.52 -11.53 14.57
CA ASP A 51 -6.11 -11.73 14.93
C ASP A 51 -5.41 -10.41 15.31
N GLY A 52 -6.08 -9.27 15.11
CA GLY A 52 -5.59 -7.95 15.51
C GLY A 52 -4.38 -7.46 14.70
N TRP A 53 -4.09 -8.06 13.55
CA TRP A 53 -2.99 -7.64 12.66
C TRP A 53 -3.49 -7.43 11.23
N THR A 54 -2.79 -6.54 10.51
CA THR A 54 -2.96 -6.32 9.08
C THR A 54 -1.60 -6.08 8.44
N GLY A 55 -1.40 -6.58 7.23
CA GLY A 55 -0.26 -6.20 6.41
C GLY A 55 -0.47 -4.84 5.78
N VAL A 56 0.61 -4.08 5.54
CA VAL A 56 0.59 -2.84 4.76
C VAL A 56 1.67 -2.91 3.69
N GLY A 57 1.23 -2.89 2.43
CA GLY A 57 2.10 -2.78 1.25
C GLY A 57 2.21 -1.32 0.83
N ILE A 58 3.43 -0.82 0.71
CA ILE A 58 3.69 0.57 0.31
C ILE A 58 4.50 0.57 -0.97
N TYR A 59 3.96 1.24 -1.98
CA TYR A 59 4.68 1.54 -3.19
C TYR A 59 4.90 3.05 -3.29
N VAL A 60 6.15 3.44 -3.51
CA VAL A 60 6.54 4.81 -3.82
C VAL A 60 7.36 4.75 -5.12
N GLU A 61 7.11 5.67 -6.06
CA GLU A 61 7.86 5.70 -7.31
C GLU A 61 9.37 5.87 -7.04
N PRO A 62 10.25 5.25 -7.84
CA PRO A 62 11.70 5.22 -7.61
C PRO A 62 12.31 6.60 -7.29
N GLN A 63 11.90 7.64 -8.00
CA GLN A 63 12.37 9.02 -7.85
C GLN A 63 12.04 9.68 -6.51
N TYR A 64 11.18 9.05 -5.69
CA TYR A 64 10.71 9.56 -4.41
C TYR A 64 11.09 8.67 -3.20
N ARG A 65 11.73 7.51 -3.41
CA ARG A 65 11.95 6.49 -2.34
C ARG A 65 12.89 6.89 -1.19
N LEU A 66 13.75 7.88 -1.37
CA LEU A 66 14.77 8.28 -0.36
C LEU A 66 14.40 9.53 0.45
N LYS A 67 13.16 10.03 0.31
CA LYS A 67 12.73 11.30 0.92
C LYS A 67 11.84 11.11 2.16
N GLY A 68 11.83 9.91 2.76
CA GLY A 68 10.97 9.60 3.91
C GLY A 68 9.50 9.30 3.57
N HIS A 69 9.07 9.51 2.33
CA HIS A 69 7.68 9.31 1.89
C HIS A 69 7.12 7.90 2.18
N GLY A 70 7.97 6.87 2.16
CA GLY A 70 7.53 5.51 2.54
C GLY A 70 7.12 5.41 4.01
N GLY A 71 7.88 6.04 4.91
CA GLY A 71 7.55 6.08 6.34
C GLY A 71 6.33 6.95 6.63
N GLU A 72 6.25 8.12 5.98
CA GLU A 72 5.07 9.00 6.08
C GLU A 72 3.80 8.29 5.59
N ALA A 73 3.88 7.61 4.45
CA ALA A 73 2.76 6.83 3.92
C ALA A 73 2.33 5.71 4.88
N ALA A 74 3.28 5.03 5.53
CA ALA A 74 2.98 4.01 6.54
C ALA A 74 2.21 4.59 7.72
N LEU A 75 2.69 5.70 8.28
CA LEU A 75 2.06 6.37 9.42
C LEU A 75 0.65 6.86 9.07
N LEU A 76 0.48 7.46 7.90
CA LEU A 76 -0.84 7.92 7.42
C LEU A 76 -1.80 6.76 7.17
N CYS A 77 -1.31 5.62 6.68
CA CYS A 77 -2.13 4.42 6.50
C CYS A 77 -2.61 3.87 7.85
N ILE A 78 -1.73 3.82 8.85
CA ILE A 78 -2.06 3.40 10.21
C ILE A 78 -3.05 4.38 10.87
N ASP A 79 -2.83 5.69 10.75
CA ASP A 79 -3.76 6.70 11.26
C ASP A 79 -5.15 6.58 10.59
N ALA A 80 -5.21 6.34 9.28
CA ALA A 80 -6.47 6.10 8.57
C ALA A 80 -7.18 4.84 9.09
N LEU A 81 -6.45 3.74 9.33
CA LEU A 81 -6.98 2.51 9.92
C LEU A 81 -7.66 2.77 11.27
N PHE A 82 -6.99 3.46 12.19
CA PHE A 82 -7.54 3.78 13.52
C PHE A 82 -8.69 4.80 13.49
N ARG A 83 -8.73 5.68 12.48
CA ARG A 83 -9.82 6.65 12.33
C ARG A 83 -11.08 6.02 11.74
N TRP A 84 -10.94 5.11 10.80
CA TRP A 84 -12.07 4.54 10.06
C TRP A 84 -12.62 3.28 10.72
N PHE A 85 -11.78 2.50 11.39
CA PHE A 85 -12.20 1.35 12.13
C PHE A 85 -12.15 1.62 13.63
N PRO A 86 -13.19 1.25 14.40
CA PRO A 86 -13.24 1.43 15.85
C PRO A 86 -12.36 0.38 16.56
N ILE A 87 -11.08 0.31 16.20
CA ILE A 87 -10.08 -0.51 16.87
C ILE A 87 -9.73 0.22 18.17
N ARG A 88 -10.33 -0.21 19.29
CA ARG A 88 -10.10 0.32 20.64
C ARG A 88 -9.13 -0.56 21.41
#